data_AF-A0A960QTI1-F1
#
_entry.id   AF-A0A960QTI1-F1
#
_cell.length_a   1.000
_cell.length_b   1.000
_cell.length_c   1.000
_cell.angle_alpha   90.00
_cell.angle_beta   90.00
_cell.angle_gamma   90.00
#
_symmetry.space_group_name_H-M   'P 1'
#
loop_
_entity.id
_entity.type
_entity.pdbx_description
1 polymer ?
#
loop_
_entity_poly.entity_id
_entity_poly.type
_entity_poly.pdbx_seq_one_letter_code
_entity_poly.pdbx_strand_id
1 'polypeptide(L)'
;MLKQVKRALFSIFLLYAPLLVSEEGSFYDEVFEEKCVRGECSFAQEEEESLKMCISFSIPEEALLFLSKELEFYGGSFVLRGIPKNSFPEFFKKIKGLRDRGINAPFSIDPDLFEKFSIEGVPTLLLMTEEGVDQLVGNVSIRDSLERFSFLGDNKQLAKELLRGK
;
A
#
# COMPACT_ATOMS: atom_id res chain seq x y z
N MET A 1 10.91 43.48 31.80
CA MET A 1 10.34 42.13 31.58
C MET A 1 9.31 42.24 30.46
N LEU A 2 9.68 41.77 29.26
CA LEU A 2 8.95 41.99 28.01
C LEU A 2 8.22 40.71 27.58
N LYS A 3 7.06 40.89 26.93
CA LYS A 3 6.30 39.93 26.09
C LYS A 3 5.14 39.15 26.73
N GLN A 4 4.16 39.92 27.19
CA GLN A 4 2.72 39.62 27.14
C GLN A 4 2.16 39.79 25.70
N VAL A 5 2.68 39.08 24.68
CA VAL A 5 2.27 39.29 23.26
C VAL A 5 2.19 37.99 22.44
N LYS A 6 1.58 36.92 22.97
CA LYS A 6 1.34 35.69 22.16
C LYS A 6 -0.07 35.12 22.30
N ARG A 7 -1.06 35.93 22.65
CA ARG A 7 -2.46 35.48 22.85
C ARG A 7 -3.50 36.12 21.94
N ALA A 8 -3.08 36.88 20.91
CA ALA A 8 -4.01 37.67 20.09
C ALA A 8 -3.95 37.43 18.57
N LEU A 9 -3.26 36.40 18.07
CA LEU A 9 -3.05 36.22 16.62
C LEU A 9 -3.43 34.86 16.02
N PHE A 10 -4.13 33.98 16.73
CA PHE A 10 -4.70 32.78 16.10
C PHE A 10 -6.22 32.70 16.24
N SER A 11 -6.86 33.86 16.38
CA SER A 11 -8.31 34.05 16.22
C SER A 11 -8.68 34.59 14.82
N ILE A 12 -7.76 34.49 13.86
CA ILE A 12 -7.94 34.90 12.46
C ILE A 12 -7.59 33.71 11.55
N PHE A 13 -8.26 32.59 11.77
CA PHE A 13 -8.25 31.46 10.82
C PHE A 13 -9.64 30.84 10.64
N LEU A 14 -10.68 31.59 11.00
CA LEU A 14 -12.09 31.19 10.99
C LEU A 14 -12.95 32.07 10.06
N LEU A 15 -12.39 32.55 8.93
CA LEU A 15 -13.15 33.44 8.03
C LEU A 15 -12.99 33.21 6.52
N TYR A 16 -12.48 32.08 6.04
CA TYR A 16 -12.57 31.75 4.60
C TYR A 16 -12.97 30.30 4.38
N ALA A 17 -14.27 30.04 4.61
CA ALA A 17 -15.00 28.99 3.91
C ALA A 17 -15.81 29.65 2.78
N PRO A 18 -15.63 29.20 1.54
CA PRO A 18 -16.74 28.95 0.64
C PRO A 18 -16.62 27.48 0.17
N LEU A 19 -17.56 26.58 0.49
CA LEU A 19 -18.86 26.40 -0.16
C LEU A 19 -18.87 26.73 -1.66
N LEU A 20 -18.52 25.75 -2.49
CA LEU A 20 -19.08 25.59 -3.83
C LEU A 20 -19.33 24.09 -4.10
N VAL A 21 -20.61 23.75 -4.20
CA VAL A 21 -21.13 22.54 -4.85
C VAL A 21 -21.48 22.92 -6.28
N SER A 22 -21.01 22.14 -7.26
CA SER A 22 -21.56 21.86 -8.61
C SER A 22 -20.48 21.03 -9.32
N GLU A 23 -20.62 19.71 -9.41
CA GLU A 23 -21.27 18.94 -10.49
C GLU A 23 -20.53 19.04 -11.84
N GLU A 24 -20.05 17.87 -12.26
CA GLU A 24 -19.49 17.48 -13.57
C GLU A 24 -18.04 17.88 -13.93
N GLY A 25 -17.17 16.86 -14.08
CA GLY A 25 -15.96 16.95 -14.91
C GLY A 25 -14.66 16.47 -14.27
N SER A 26 -14.30 15.22 -14.56
CA SER A 26 -12.91 14.72 -14.72
C SER A 26 -11.80 15.33 -13.83
N PHE A 27 -11.60 14.76 -12.64
CA PHE A 27 -10.51 15.13 -11.71
C PHE A 27 -9.44 14.02 -11.58
N TYR A 28 -9.14 13.32 -12.67
CA TYR A 28 -8.00 12.40 -12.73
C TYR A 28 -7.37 12.47 -14.12
N ASP A 29 -6.67 13.57 -14.42
CA ASP A 29 -5.78 13.66 -15.59
C ASP A 29 -4.55 14.57 -15.37
N GLU A 30 -4.14 14.79 -14.11
CA GLU A 30 -2.95 15.60 -13.81
C GLU A 30 -1.99 14.93 -12.82
N VAL A 31 -1.76 13.61 -12.96
CA VAL A 31 -0.53 12.99 -12.43
C VAL A 31 -0.13 11.82 -13.31
N PHE A 32 0.26 12.06 -14.57
CA PHE A 32 1.25 11.22 -15.26
C PHE A 32 1.74 11.94 -16.51
N GLU A 33 3.06 12.01 -16.64
CA GLU A 33 3.83 12.61 -17.75
C GLU A 33 3.93 14.15 -17.80
N GLU A 34 4.81 14.71 -16.97
CA GLU A 34 5.93 15.47 -17.55
C GLU A 34 7.22 15.29 -16.73
N LYS A 35 8.21 14.70 -17.42
CA LYS A 35 9.67 14.84 -17.23
C LYS A 35 10.34 14.11 -16.06
N CYS A 36 10.63 12.82 -16.28
CA CYS A 36 11.95 12.28 -15.91
C CYS A 36 13.00 12.85 -16.89
N VAL A 37 13.34 14.13 -16.75
CA VAL A 37 14.47 14.76 -17.45
C VAL A 37 15.24 15.55 -16.41
N ARG A 38 16.45 15.04 -16.10
CA ARG A 38 17.37 15.39 -15.01
C ARG A 38 17.16 14.49 -13.80
N GLY A 39 18.01 13.47 -13.74
CA GLY A 39 18.04 12.47 -12.69
C GLY A 39 18.08 13.10 -11.32
N GLU A 40 16.97 12.92 -10.61
CA GLU A 40 16.83 12.75 -9.16
C GLU A 40 15.36 12.32 -8.99
N CYS A 41 15.08 11.02 -9.24
CA CYS A 41 13.88 10.43 -8.66
C CYS A 41 14.09 10.47 -7.15
N SER A 42 13.48 11.45 -6.49
CA SER A 42 13.42 11.43 -5.04
C SER A 42 12.51 10.27 -4.66
N PHE A 43 13.12 9.21 -4.14
CA PHE A 43 12.42 8.28 -3.28
C PHE A 43 11.81 9.12 -2.16
N ALA A 44 10.49 9.31 -2.20
CA ALA A 44 9.77 9.59 -0.97
C ALA A 44 10.18 8.51 0.02
N GLN A 45 10.52 8.89 1.25
CA GLN A 45 10.91 7.93 2.28
C GLN A 45 9.81 6.85 2.35
N GLU A 46 10.14 5.65 1.88
CA GLU A 46 9.31 4.47 2.07
C GLU A 46 9.32 4.24 3.58
N GLU A 47 8.24 4.62 4.26
CA GLU A 47 7.92 3.92 5.51
C GLU A 47 7.89 2.45 5.12
N GLU A 48 8.84 1.64 5.62
CA GLU A 48 8.91 0.24 5.26
C GLU A 48 7.62 -0.43 5.75
N GLU A 49 6.67 -0.59 4.83
CA GLU A 49 5.43 -1.30 5.10
C GLU A 49 5.78 -2.71 5.55
N SER A 50 5.46 -3.01 6.81
CA SER A 50 5.75 -4.31 7.43
C SER A 50 4.89 -5.43 6.85
N LEU A 51 3.75 -5.09 6.23
CA LEU A 51 2.81 -6.06 5.67
C LEU A 51 2.83 -6.01 4.14
N LYS A 52 3.27 -7.11 3.53
CA LYS A 52 3.36 -7.22 2.06
C LYS A 52 2.69 -8.51 1.59
N MET A 53 2.02 -8.46 0.44
CA MET A 53 1.47 -9.64 -0.20
C MET A 53 2.05 -9.87 -1.59
N CYS A 54 2.84 -10.93 -1.70
CA CYS A 54 3.40 -11.37 -2.97
C CYS A 54 2.32 -12.01 -3.84
N ILE A 55 2.15 -11.49 -5.05
CA ILE A 55 1.11 -11.93 -6.00
C ILE A 55 1.67 -12.09 -7.42
N SER A 56 0.82 -12.58 -8.31
CA SER A 56 0.99 -12.50 -9.75
C SER A 56 -0.36 -12.24 -10.43
N PHE A 57 -0.35 -11.82 -11.69
CA PHE A 57 -1.57 -11.63 -12.47
C PHE A 57 -2.26 -12.93 -12.91
N SER A 58 -1.73 -14.11 -12.54
CA SER A 58 -2.45 -15.38 -12.74
C SER A 58 -3.49 -15.66 -11.64
N ILE A 59 -3.47 -14.89 -10.55
CA ILE A 59 -4.49 -14.95 -9.50
C ILE A 59 -5.81 -14.40 -10.05
N PRO A 60 -6.96 -15.05 -9.79
CA PRO A 60 -8.27 -14.55 -10.18
C PRO A 60 -8.52 -13.15 -9.63
N GLU A 61 -9.11 -12.28 -10.44
CA GLU A 61 -9.27 -10.88 -10.05
C GLU A 61 -10.27 -10.70 -8.89
N GLU A 62 -11.17 -11.67 -8.67
CA GLU A 62 -12.08 -11.71 -7.52
C GLU A 62 -11.31 -11.92 -6.21
N ALA A 63 -10.27 -12.75 -6.24
CA ALA A 63 -9.38 -12.97 -5.10
C ALA A 63 -8.53 -11.71 -4.85
N LEU A 64 -7.99 -11.08 -5.90
CA LEU A 64 -7.27 -9.81 -5.77
C LEU A 64 -8.14 -8.70 -5.18
N LEU A 65 -9.42 -8.62 -5.56
CA LEU A 65 -10.36 -7.65 -4.99
C LEU A 65 -10.59 -7.87 -3.49
N PHE A 66 -10.75 -9.13 -3.07
CA PHE A 66 -10.88 -9.46 -1.65
C PHE A 66 -9.61 -9.10 -0.87
N LEU A 67 -8.45 -9.53 -1.36
CA LEU A 67 -7.15 -9.27 -0.72
C LEU A 67 -6.81 -7.78 -0.68
N SER A 68 -7.19 -7.01 -1.72
CA SER A 68 -6.99 -5.56 -1.77
C SER A 68 -7.67 -4.87 -0.60
N LYS A 69 -8.95 -5.19 -0.36
CA LYS A 69 -9.71 -4.58 0.73
C LYS A 69 -9.10 -4.87 2.09
N GLU A 70 -8.58 -6.07 2.28
CA GLU A 70 -7.86 -6.41 3.51
C GLU A 70 -6.53 -5.68 3.61
N LEU A 71 -5.73 -5.62 2.55
CA LEU A 71 -4.46 -4.89 2.55
C LEU A 71 -4.67 -3.41 2.85
N GLU A 72 -5.68 -2.79 2.25
CA GLU A 72 -6.05 -1.39 2.52
C GLU A 72 -6.43 -1.20 3.99
N PHE A 73 -7.16 -2.14 4.57
CA PHE A 73 -7.54 -2.09 5.98
C PHE A 73 -6.33 -2.20 6.93
N TYR A 74 -5.39 -3.10 6.62
CA TYR A 74 -4.20 -3.34 7.46
C TYR A 74 -2.99 -2.46 7.10
N GLY A 75 -3.07 -1.65 6.04
CA GLY A 75 -2.00 -0.77 5.59
C GLY A 75 -0.82 -1.51 4.96
N GLY A 76 -1.09 -2.47 4.07
CA GLY A 76 -0.07 -3.19 3.31
C GLY A 76 -0.19 -3.00 1.79
N SER A 77 0.75 -3.58 1.06
CA SER A 77 0.82 -3.51 -0.41
C SER A 77 0.95 -4.87 -1.09
N PHE A 78 0.54 -4.90 -2.36
CA PHE A 78 0.87 -6.00 -3.27
C PHE A 78 2.31 -5.87 -3.77
N VAL A 79 2.99 -7.01 -3.87
CA VAL A 79 4.34 -7.12 -4.43
C VAL A 79 4.30 -8.05 -5.63
N LEU A 80 4.77 -7.57 -6.76
CA LEU A 80 4.94 -8.34 -7.98
C LEU A 80 6.42 -8.67 -8.17
N ARG A 81 6.70 -9.88 -8.65
CA ARG A 81 8.07 -10.29 -9.00
C ARG A 81 8.65 -9.45 -10.12
N GLY A 82 7.82 -8.95 -11.03
CA GLY A 82 8.28 -8.25 -12.21
C GLY A 82 7.13 -7.68 -13.04
N ILE A 83 7.51 -7.03 -14.12
CA ILE A 83 6.57 -6.43 -15.07
C ILE A 83 6.02 -7.54 -15.97
N PRO A 84 4.70 -7.69 -16.09
CA PRO A 84 4.11 -8.66 -17.00
C PRO A 84 4.57 -8.38 -18.43
N LYS A 85 5.05 -9.43 -19.11
CA LYS A 85 5.52 -9.38 -20.51
C LYS A 85 6.64 -8.35 -20.77
N ASN A 86 7.35 -7.89 -19.74
CA ASN A 86 8.41 -6.88 -19.84
C ASN A 86 7.96 -5.57 -20.51
N SER A 87 6.68 -5.20 -20.38
CA SER A 87 6.09 -4.02 -21.02
C SER A 87 5.40 -3.12 -20.00
N PHE A 88 6.01 -1.98 -19.69
CA PHE A 88 5.43 -0.97 -18.79
C PHE A 88 4.04 -0.48 -19.25
N PRO A 89 3.81 -0.16 -20.55
CA PRO A 89 2.49 0.26 -21.00
C PRO A 89 1.39 -0.78 -20.74
N GLU A 90 1.69 -2.06 -20.97
CA GLU A 90 0.73 -3.14 -20.69
C GLU A 90 0.49 -3.31 -19.20
N PHE A 91 1.55 -3.18 -18.40
CA PHE A 91 1.45 -3.21 -16.95
C PHE A 91 0.54 -2.09 -16.42
N PHE A 92 0.78 -0.83 -16.81
CA PHE A 92 -0.06 0.29 -16.38
C PHE A 92 -1.51 0.12 -16.84
N LYS A 93 -1.74 -0.35 -18.07
CA LYS A 93 -3.09 -0.66 -18.56
C LYS A 93 -3.77 -1.74 -17.70
N LYS A 94 -3.04 -2.78 -17.30
CA LYS A 94 -3.57 -3.84 -16.44
C LYS A 94 -3.89 -3.31 -15.04
N ILE A 95 -2.96 -2.58 -14.42
CA ILE A 95 -3.18 -1.96 -13.10
C ILE A 95 -4.37 -0.98 -13.13
N LYS A 96 -4.48 -0.14 -14.17
CA LYS A 96 -5.65 0.74 -14.35
C LYS A 96 -6.94 -0.05 -14.38
N GLY A 97 -7.01 -1.12 -15.18
CA GLY A 97 -8.19 -1.99 -15.23
C GLY A 97 -8.53 -2.66 -13.89
N LEU A 98 -7.53 -3.01 -13.08
CA LEU A 98 -7.76 -3.52 -11.72
C LEU A 98 -8.30 -2.43 -10.79
N ARG A 99 -7.77 -1.20 -10.88
CA ARG A 99 -8.24 -0.05 -10.10
C ARG A 99 -9.69 0.32 -10.44
N ASP A 100 -10.06 0.30 -11.72
CA ASP A 100 -11.44 0.53 -12.16
C ASP A 100 -12.42 -0.51 -11.58
N ARG A 101 -11.92 -1.70 -11.19
CA ARG A 101 -12.69 -2.76 -10.52
C ARG A 101 -12.64 -2.70 -8.98
N GLY A 102 -11.99 -1.68 -8.42
CA GLY A 102 -11.92 -1.43 -6.98
C GLY A 102 -10.74 -2.11 -6.26
N ILE A 103 -9.72 -2.56 -6.99
CA ILE A 103 -8.44 -3.02 -6.41
C ILE A 103 -7.55 -1.79 -6.22
N ASN A 104 -7.56 -1.24 -5.01
CA ASN A 104 -6.90 0.04 -4.70
C ASN A 104 -5.64 -0.11 -3.83
N ALA A 105 -5.35 -1.30 -3.30
CA ALA A 105 -4.11 -1.54 -2.57
C ALA A 105 -2.89 -1.15 -3.44
N PRO A 106 -1.84 -0.56 -2.85
CA PRO A 106 -0.64 -0.18 -3.59
C PRO A 106 0.03 -1.40 -4.23
N PHE A 107 0.67 -1.19 -5.38
CA PHE A 107 1.49 -2.20 -6.06
C PHE A 107 2.95 -1.78 -6.06
N SER A 108 3.82 -2.70 -5.72
CA SER A 108 5.28 -2.59 -5.84
C SER A 108 5.84 -3.70 -6.72
N ILE A 109 7.02 -3.48 -7.27
CA ILE A 109 7.76 -4.48 -8.04
C ILE A 109 9.09 -4.70 -7.34
N ASP A 110 9.28 -5.89 -6.80
CA ASP A 110 10.45 -6.25 -6.01
C ASP A 110 10.82 -7.71 -6.25
N PRO A 111 11.64 -8.02 -7.28
CA PRO A 111 12.10 -9.38 -7.54
C PRO A 111 12.98 -9.92 -6.42
N ASP A 112 13.80 -9.06 -5.81
CA ASP A 112 14.78 -9.45 -4.79
C ASP A 112 14.07 -9.97 -3.54
N LEU A 113 12.91 -9.42 -3.18
CA LEU A 113 12.07 -9.91 -2.09
C LEU A 113 11.57 -11.34 -2.32
N PHE A 114 11.23 -11.72 -3.56
CA PHE A 114 10.85 -13.10 -3.88
C PHE A 114 12.04 -14.06 -3.71
N GLU A 115 13.25 -13.63 -4.09
CA GLU A 115 14.46 -14.43 -3.95
C GLU A 115 14.88 -14.55 -2.48
N LYS A 116 14.92 -13.42 -1.76
CA LYS A 116 15.31 -13.31 -0.35
C LYS A 116 14.51 -14.25 0.54
N PHE A 117 13.20 -14.36 0.30
CA PHE A 117 12.30 -15.19 1.11
C PHE A 117 11.90 -16.50 0.43
N SER A 118 12.57 -16.88 -0.67
CA SER A 118 12.33 -18.13 -1.40
C SER A 118 10.83 -18.34 -1.75
N ILE A 119 10.18 -17.32 -2.29
CA ILE A 119 8.74 -17.33 -2.55
C ILE A 119 8.46 -18.07 -3.86
N GLU A 120 8.14 -19.36 -3.72
CA GLU A 120 7.80 -20.24 -4.84
C GLU A 120 6.33 -20.15 -5.26
N GLY A 121 5.43 -19.90 -4.30
CA GLY A 121 3.98 -19.86 -4.50
C GLY A 121 3.38 -18.48 -4.27
N VAL A 122 2.27 -18.20 -4.97
CA VAL A 122 1.46 -16.98 -4.76
C VAL A 122 -0.02 -17.35 -4.65
N PRO A 123 -0.84 -16.61 -3.86
CA PRO A 123 -0.44 -15.49 -3.02
C PRO A 123 0.35 -15.92 -1.77
N THR A 124 1.24 -15.04 -1.30
CA THR A 124 2.00 -15.23 -0.06
C THR A 124 1.99 -13.95 0.76
N LEU A 125 1.51 -14.01 2.00
CA LEU A 125 1.57 -12.91 2.95
C LEU A 125 2.91 -12.91 3.67
N LEU A 126 3.53 -11.74 3.80
CA LEU A 126 4.72 -11.49 4.58
C LEU A 126 4.41 -10.45 5.65
N LEU A 127 4.85 -10.72 6.88
CA LEU A 127 4.93 -9.75 7.96
C LEU A 127 6.40 -9.62 8.35
N MET A 128 6.99 -8.45 8.12
CA MET A 128 8.42 -8.20 8.26
C MET A 128 8.69 -7.17 9.35
N THR A 129 9.72 -7.42 10.14
CA THR A 129 10.32 -6.47 11.07
C THR A 129 11.84 -6.55 10.96
N GLU A 130 12.55 -5.72 11.73
CA GLU A 130 14.00 -5.86 11.89
C GLU A 130 14.40 -7.21 12.53
N GLU A 131 13.51 -7.83 13.30
CA GLU A 131 13.78 -9.08 14.04
C GLU A 131 13.62 -10.33 13.16
N GLY A 132 12.79 -10.26 12.12
CA GLY A 132 12.56 -11.39 11.24
C GLY A 132 11.35 -11.24 10.33
N VAL A 133 11.00 -12.35 9.67
CA VAL A 133 9.88 -12.43 8.74
C VAL A 133 8.97 -13.60 9.10
N ASP A 134 7.68 -13.34 9.19
CA ASP A 134 6.66 -14.38 9.15
C ASP A 134 6.08 -14.45 7.74
N GLN A 135 5.90 -15.68 7.24
CA GLN A 135 5.33 -15.92 5.92
C GLN A 135 4.19 -16.93 5.97
N LEU A 136 3.16 -16.71 5.16
CA LEU A 136 2.08 -17.66 4.95
C LEU A 136 1.70 -17.72 3.47
N VAL A 137 1.85 -18.90 2.87
CA VAL A 137 1.49 -19.17 1.48
C VAL A 137 0.05 -19.66 1.40
N GLY A 138 -0.72 -19.12 0.46
CA GLY A 138 -2.08 -19.57 0.14
C GLY A 138 -3.12 -18.46 0.13
N ASN A 139 -4.28 -18.76 -0.46
CA ASN A 139 -5.42 -17.84 -0.48
C ASN A 139 -6.18 -17.86 0.86
N VAL A 140 -5.55 -17.26 1.88
CA VAL A 140 -6.06 -17.12 3.25
C VAL A 140 -6.29 -15.64 3.52
N SER A 141 -7.28 -15.31 4.36
CA SER A 141 -7.50 -13.90 4.74
C SER A 141 -6.30 -13.34 5.50
N ILE A 142 -6.06 -12.03 5.36
CA ILE A 142 -4.99 -11.36 6.10
C ILE A 142 -5.25 -11.43 7.59
N ARG A 143 -6.52 -11.31 8.01
CA ARG A 143 -6.89 -11.50 9.41
C ARG A 143 -6.46 -12.86 9.96
N ASP A 144 -6.85 -13.96 9.30
CA ASP A 144 -6.52 -15.31 9.76
C ASP A 144 -5.01 -15.55 9.77
N SER A 145 -4.31 -14.95 8.80
CA SER A 145 -2.85 -15.01 8.72
C SER A 145 -2.19 -14.29 9.91
N LEU A 146 -2.66 -13.08 10.23
CA LEU A 146 -2.20 -12.32 11.40
C LEU A 146 -2.55 -13.02 12.71
N GLU A 147 -3.73 -13.65 12.82
CA GLU A 147 -4.08 -14.48 13.97
C GLU A 147 -3.06 -15.60 14.14
N ARG A 148 -2.73 -16.32 13.07
CA ARG A 148 -1.71 -17.38 13.11
C ARG A 148 -0.34 -16.84 13.53
N PHE A 149 0.10 -15.72 12.97
CA PHE A 149 1.37 -15.08 13.36
C PHE A 149 1.36 -14.63 14.83
N SER A 150 0.23 -14.16 15.35
CA SER A 150 0.09 -13.75 16.75
C SER A 150 0.30 -14.88 17.76
N PHE A 151 0.05 -16.14 17.36
CA PHE A 151 0.21 -17.33 18.20
C PHE A 151 1.54 -18.04 17.94
N LEU A 152 1.87 -18.27 16.67
CA LEU A 152 2.93 -19.18 16.24
C LEU A 152 4.14 -18.49 15.60
N GLY A 153 3.98 -17.26 15.10
CA GLY A 153 5.01 -16.54 14.37
C GLY A 153 6.05 -15.89 15.26
N ASP A 154 7.09 -15.33 14.66
CA ASP A 154 8.14 -14.58 15.34
C ASP A 154 7.67 -13.15 15.66
N ASN A 155 6.89 -12.52 14.77
CA ASN A 155 6.38 -11.14 14.88
C ASN A 155 5.05 -11.06 15.65
N LYS A 156 4.92 -11.78 16.78
CA LYS A 156 3.65 -11.90 17.52
C LYS A 156 3.06 -10.57 17.98
N GLN A 157 3.92 -9.65 18.41
CA GLN A 157 3.49 -8.35 18.95
C GLN A 157 2.90 -7.48 17.85
N LEU A 158 3.62 -7.35 16.73
CA LEU A 158 3.15 -6.61 15.56
C LEU A 158 1.86 -7.20 15.00
N ALA A 159 1.76 -8.54 14.90
CA ALA A 159 0.53 -9.19 14.47
C ALA A 159 -0.68 -8.83 15.36
N LYS A 160 -0.48 -8.81 16.69
CA LYS A 160 -1.53 -8.39 17.65
C LYS A 160 -1.89 -6.91 17.52
N GLU A 161 -0.91 -6.06 17.21
CA GLU A 161 -1.14 -4.64 16.97
C GLU A 161 -2.01 -4.42 15.73
N LEU A 162 -1.64 -5.05 14.60
CA LEU A 162 -2.41 -4.98 13.36
C LEU A 162 -3.84 -5.51 13.53
N LEU A 163 -4.03 -6.60 14.30
CA LEU A 163 -5.36 -7.16 14.58
C LEU A 163 -6.26 -6.24 15.42
N ARG A 164 -5.70 -5.32 16.20
CA ARG A 164 -6.48 -4.38 17.02
C ARG A 164 -7.10 -3.25 16.20
N GLY A 165 -6.67 -3.08 14.95
CA GLY A 165 -7.00 -1.93 14.12
C GLY A 165 -6.24 -0.68 14.60
N LYS A 166 -5.73 0.11 13.65
CA LYS A 166 -5.15 1.43 13.97
C LYS A 166 -6.21 2.38 14.54
#